data_AF-A0AAE1PAY2-F1
#
_entry.id   AF-A0AAE1PAY2-F1
#
_cell.length_a   1.000
_cell.length_b   1.000
_cell.length_c   1.000
_cell.angle_alpha   90.00
_cell.angle_beta   90.00
_cell.angle_gamma   90.00
#
_symmetry.space_group_name_H-M   'P 1'
#
loop_
_entity.id
_entity.type
_entity.pdbx_description
1 polymer ?
#
loop_
_entity_poly.entity_id
_entity_poly.type
_entity_poly.pdbx_seq_one_letter_code
_entity_poly.pdbx_strand_id
1 'polypeptide(L)'
;MEQQRKTLRKARSYWVCPWLARRKLFGQWERLIHELARKDKSSCKNFLRVNRDLFMDILNKIGQFGPCIMKKCTFWREPLKPGLRLALTLRYLATGDNF
;
A
#
# COMPACT_ATOMS: atom_id res chain seq x y z
N MET A 1 8.69 -46.08 13.83
CA MET A 1 9.54 -44.93 14.23
C MET A 1 9.45 -43.89 13.14
N GLU A 2 8.45 -43.02 13.23
CA GLU A 2 8.12 -42.04 12.19
C GLU A 2 8.93 -40.77 12.45
N GLN A 3 10.02 -40.60 11.69
CA GLN A 3 10.93 -39.48 11.82
C GLN A 3 10.24 -38.19 11.37
N GLN A 4 9.90 -37.32 12.32
CA GLN A 4 9.44 -35.97 12.07
C GLN A 4 10.48 -35.19 11.24
N ARG A 5 10.20 -34.98 9.96
CA ARG A 5 10.94 -34.06 9.10
C ARG A 5 10.76 -32.64 9.64
N LYS A 6 11.71 -32.17 10.45
CA LYS A 6 11.85 -30.74 10.76
C LYS A 6 12.08 -30.01 9.45
N THR A 7 11.06 -29.30 8.95
CA THR A 7 11.15 -28.52 7.73
C THR A 7 12.15 -27.39 7.94
N LEU A 8 13.36 -27.54 7.39
CA LEU A 8 14.35 -26.47 7.32
C LEU A 8 13.68 -25.28 6.61
N ARG A 9 13.54 -24.14 7.30
CA ARG A 9 12.97 -22.93 6.71
C ARG A 9 13.80 -22.58 5.46
N LYS A 10 13.18 -22.60 4.28
CA LYS A 10 13.84 -22.21 3.03
C LYS A 10 14.50 -20.84 3.22
N ALA A 11 15.79 -20.76 2.89
CA ALA A 11 16.49 -19.49 2.86
C ALA A 11 15.76 -18.50 1.94
N ARG A 12 15.68 -17.24 2.36
CA ARG A 12 14.96 -16.21 1.62
C ARG A 12 15.68 -15.99 0.29
N SER A 13 15.06 -16.40 -0.83
CA SER A 13 15.67 -16.29 -2.16
C SER A 13 15.85 -14.83 -2.61
N TYR A 14 14.93 -13.95 -2.21
CA TYR A 14 14.99 -12.51 -2.54
C TYR A 14 14.60 -11.65 -1.34
N TRP A 15 15.33 -10.54 -1.12
CA TRP A 15 14.94 -9.50 -0.15
C TRP A 15 13.69 -8.73 -0.60
N VAL A 16 13.59 -8.44 -1.90
CA VAL A 16 12.41 -7.87 -2.55
C VAL A 16 12.20 -8.62 -3.87
N CYS A 17 10.99 -9.12 -4.11
CA CYS A 17 10.67 -9.79 -5.37
C CYS A 17 10.83 -8.83 -6.56
N PRO A 18 11.43 -9.25 -7.70
CA PRO A 18 11.70 -8.37 -8.85
C PRO A 18 10.46 -7.64 -9.39
N TRP A 19 9.30 -8.27 -9.40
CA TRP A 19 8.04 -7.65 -9.83
C TRP A 19 7.57 -6.55 -8.87
N LEU A 20 7.86 -6.69 -7.57
CA LEU A 20 7.53 -5.69 -6.56
C LEU A 20 8.40 -4.44 -6.69
N ALA A 21 9.64 -4.60 -7.17
CA ALA A 21 10.54 -3.49 -7.48
C ALA A 21 10.02 -2.63 -8.65
N ARG A 22 9.29 -3.23 -9.59
CA ARG A 22 8.65 -2.53 -10.73
C ARG A 22 7.38 -1.75 -10.35
N ARG A 23 7.05 -1.64 -9.06
CA ARG A 23 5.87 -0.90 -8.56
C ARG A 23 5.81 0.55 -9.03
N LYS A 24 6.93 1.22 -9.30
CA LYS A 24 6.87 2.60 -9.84
C LYS A 24 6.23 2.66 -11.22
N LEU A 25 6.41 1.62 -12.03
CA LEU A 25 5.93 1.55 -13.41
C LEU A 25 4.49 1.01 -13.47
N PHE A 26 4.20 0.01 -12.65
CA PHE A 26 2.92 -0.74 -12.69
C PHE A 26 2.13 -0.67 -11.38
N GLY A 27 2.47 0.25 -10.49
CA GLY A 27 1.84 0.39 -9.20
C GLY A 27 0.43 0.92 -9.32
N GLN A 28 -0.50 0.29 -8.60
CA GLN A 28 -1.89 0.73 -8.51
C GLN A 28 -1.96 2.21 -8.10
N TRP A 29 -1.16 2.67 -7.14
CA TRP A 29 -1.18 4.08 -6.74
C TRP A 29 -0.82 5.06 -7.85
N GLU A 30 0.32 4.85 -8.52
CA GLU A 30 0.82 5.79 -9.54
C GLU A 30 -0.07 5.84 -10.78
N ARG A 31 -0.67 4.71 -11.15
CA ARG A 31 -1.40 4.57 -12.41
C ARG A 31 -2.92 4.55 -12.22
N LEU A 32 -3.42 3.64 -11.37
CA LEU A 32 -4.85 3.42 -11.19
C LEU A 32 -5.55 4.65 -10.61
N ILE A 33 -5.01 5.30 -9.59
CA ILE A 33 -5.69 6.44 -8.97
C ILE A 33 -5.74 7.64 -9.90
N HIS A 34 -4.67 7.92 -10.64
CA HIS A 34 -4.68 9.00 -11.62
C HIS A 34 -5.65 8.74 -12.76
N GLU A 35 -5.75 7.49 -13.24
CA GLU A 35 -6.69 7.10 -14.27
C GLU A 35 -8.15 7.14 -13.76
N LEU A 36 -8.42 6.59 -12.57
CA LEU A 36 -9.74 6.60 -11.95
C LEU A 36 -10.20 8.03 -11.63
N ALA A 37 -9.31 8.87 -11.11
CA ALA A 37 -9.62 10.27 -10.83
C ALA A 37 -10.07 11.06 -12.08
N ARG A 38 -9.62 10.64 -13.27
CA ARG A 38 -9.98 11.28 -14.56
C ARG A 38 -11.21 10.65 -15.21
N LYS A 39 -11.33 9.33 -15.17
CA LYS A 39 -12.36 8.58 -15.92
C LYS A 39 -13.63 8.29 -15.11
N ASP A 40 -13.49 7.95 -13.83
CA ASP A 40 -14.62 7.51 -13.02
C ASP A 40 -14.44 7.80 -11.52
N LYS A 41 -15.16 8.82 -11.05
CA LYS A 41 -15.19 9.23 -9.65
C LYS A 41 -15.80 8.16 -8.75
N SER A 42 -16.74 7.35 -9.25
CA SER A 42 -17.43 6.32 -8.46
C SER A 42 -16.49 5.15 -8.15
N SER A 43 -15.77 4.64 -9.15
CA SER A 43 -14.73 3.64 -8.94
C SER A 43 -13.57 4.16 -8.09
N CYS A 44 -13.20 5.44 -8.21
CA CYS A 44 -12.21 6.07 -7.32
C CYS A 44 -12.67 6.04 -5.86
N LYS A 45 -13.92 6.40 -5.58
CA LYS A 45 -14.52 6.32 -4.24
C LYS A 45 -14.56 4.88 -3.73
N ASN A 46 -14.90 3.92 -4.58
CA ASN A 46 -14.92 2.50 -4.20
C ASN A 46 -13.52 2.00 -3.82
N PHE A 47 -12.49 2.41 -4.57
CA PHE A 47 -11.10 2.06 -4.28
C PHE A 47 -10.57 2.69 -2.99
N LEU A 48 -10.81 4.00 -2.79
CA LEU A 48 -10.35 4.74 -1.62
C LEU A 48 -11.22 4.50 -0.38
N ARG A 49 -12.44 3.99 -0.56
CA ARG A 49 -13.52 3.85 0.45
C ARG A 49 -14.01 5.18 1.04
N VAL A 50 -13.47 6.29 0.56
CA VAL A 50 -13.84 7.67 0.91
C VAL A 50 -13.84 8.52 -0.36
N ASN A 51 -14.49 9.68 -0.30
CA ASN A 51 -14.41 10.65 -1.39
C ASN A 51 -12.96 11.16 -1.55
N ARG A 52 -12.59 11.53 -2.77
CA ARG A 52 -11.24 12.00 -3.09
C ARG A 52 -10.86 13.25 -2.29
N ASP A 53 -11.77 14.20 -2.15
CA ASP A 53 -11.50 15.46 -1.45
C ASP A 53 -11.26 15.20 0.04
N LEU A 54 -12.13 14.40 0.67
CA LEU A 54 -11.95 13.94 2.05
C LEU A 54 -10.63 13.17 2.23
N PHE A 55 -10.26 12.34 1.26
CA PHE A 55 -8.98 11.62 1.30
C PHE A 55 -7.79 12.58 1.31
N MET A 56 -7.84 13.64 0.50
CA MET A 56 -6.78 14.66 0.47
C MET A 56 -6.75 15.47 1.77
N ASP A 57 -7.90 15.79 2.35
CA ASP A 57 -7.99 16.48 3.64
C ASP A 57 -7.39 15.64 4.77
N ILE A 58 -7.70 14.35 4.81
CA ILE A 58 -7.11 13.41 5.77
C ILE A 58 -5.61 13.32 5.54
N LEU A 59 -5.16 13.19 4.29
CA LEU A 59 -3.73 13.11 3.96
C LEU A 59 -2.99 14.39 4.39
N ASN A 60 -3.57 15.56 4.16
CA ASN A 60 -3.03 16.85 4.55
C ASN A 60 -2.95 16.98 6.07
N LYS A 61 -4.03 16.64 6.78
CA LYS A 61 -4.04 16.62 8.25
C LYS A 61 -2.97 15.69 8.78
N ILE A 62 -2.90 14.45 8.31
CA ILE A 62 -1.90 13.49 8.80
C ILE A 62 -0.47 13.91 8.41
N GLY A 63 -0.28 14.54 7.25
CA GLY A 63 0.99 15.14 6.86
C GLY A 63 1.44 16.24 7.83
N GLN A 64 0.50 17.02 8.37
CA GLN A 64 0.77 18.03 9.40
C GLN A 64 1.08 17.42 10.77
N PHE A 65 0.48 16.28 11.14
CA PHE A 65 0.71 15.57 12.41
C PHE A 65 2.05 14.78 12.46
N GLY A 66 2.95 14.95 11.48
CA GLY A 66 4.33 14.46 11.54
C GLY A 66 4.60 13.11 10.85
N PRO A 67 5.83 12.56 10.99
CA PRO A 67 6.34 11.42 10.19
C PRO A 67 5.67 10.06 10.47
N CYS A 68 4.52 9.99 11.16
CA CYS A 68 3.83 8.74 11.45
C CYS A 68 3.50 7.91 10.19
N ILE A 69 3.13 8.58 9.09
CA ILE A 69 2.85 7.92 7.81
C ILE A 69 4.07 7.84 6.89
N MET A 70 5.13 8.64 7.11
CA MET A 70 6.31 8.62 6.25
C MET A 70 7.41 7.75 6.86
N LYS A 71 7.73 6.64 6.20
CA LYS A 71 8.90 5.84 6.61
C LYS A 71 10.17 6.55 6.19
N LYS A 72 11.22 6.49 7.02
CA LYS A 72 12.55 6.99 6.69
C LYS A 72 13.03 6.35 5.39
N CYS A 73 13.51 7.18 4.47
CA CYS A 73 14.16 6.69 3.26
C CYS A 73 15.45 5.98 3.65
N THR A 74 15.61 4.74 3.20
CA THR A 74 16.84 3.96 3.40
C THR A 74 17.39 3.58 2.03
N PHE A 75 18.71 3.39 1.94
CA PHE A 75 19.36 2.98 0.70
C PHE A 75 18.86 1.64 0.15
N TRP A 76 18.32 0.78 1.02
CA TRP A 76 17.88 -0.57 0.69
C TRP A 76 16.55 -0.61 -0.07
N ARG A 77 15.60 0.24 0.33
CA ARG A 77 14.24 0.24 -0.23
C ARG A 77 13.57 1.58 -0.01
N GLU A 78 13.00 2.09 -1.09
CA GLU A 78 12.17 3.29 -1.03
C GLU A 78 10.86 3.03 -0.27
N PRO A 79 10.50 3.91 0.68
CA PRO A 79 9.29 3.79 1.43
C PRO A 79 8.06 3.92 0.53
N LEU A 80 6.95 3.32 0.96
CA LEU A 80 5.65 3.55 0.34
C LEU A 80 5.27 5.03 0.47
N LYS A 81 4.77 5.62 -0.62
CA LYS A 81 4.20 6.97 -0.59
C LYS A 81 3.11 7.06 0.48
N PRO A 82 3.00 8.21 1.18
CA PRO A 82 2.07 8.37 2.28
C PRO A 82 0.61 8.15 1.84
N GLY A 83 0.22 8.65 0.66
CA GLY A 83 -1.11 8.42 0.09
C GLY A 83 -1.40 6.93 -0.16
N LEU A 84 -0.46 6.17 -0.71
CA LEU A 84 -0.63 4.72 -0.92
C LEU A 84 -0.83 3.97 0.40
N ARG A 85 -0.09 4.35 1.44
CA ARG A 85 -0.28 3.77 2.77
C ARG A 85 -1.68 4.07 3.28
N LEU A 86 -2.11 5.33 3.20
CA LEU A 86 -3.43 5.75 3.67
C LEU A 86 -4.57 5.03 2.94
N ALA A 87 -4.50 4.90 1.62
CA ALA A 87 -5.53 4.19 0.86
C ALA A 87 -5.59 2.70 1.20
N LEU A 88 -4.43 2.05 1.37
CA LEU A 88 -4.40 0.65 1.77
C LEU A 88 -4.99 0.45 3.18
N THR A 89 -4.66 1.34 4.12
CA THR A 89 -5.22 1.29 5.47
C THR A 89 -6.71 1.55 5.49
N LEU A 90 -7.21 2.55 4.75
CA LEU A 90 -8.64 2.83 4.67
C LEU A 90 -9.41 1.65 4.06
N ARG A 91 -8.86 1.04 3.01
CA ARG A 91 -9.44 -0.15 2.40
C ARG A 91 -9.49 -1.32 3.36
N TYR A 92 -8.41 -1.56 4.11
CA TYR A 92 -8.36 -2.59 5.14
C TYR A 92 -9.42 -2.32 6.22
N LEU A 93 -9.44 -1.12 6.80
CA LEU A 93 -10.39 -0.74 7.85
C LEU A 93 -11.85 -0.85 7.39
N ALA A 94 -12.14 -0.44 6.15
CA ALA A 94 -13.49 -0.49 5.60
C ALA A 94 -13.97 -1.91 5.23
N THR A 95 -13.06 -2.86 5.05
CA THR A 95 -13.43 -4.25 4.70
C THR A 95 -13.81 -5.04 5.95
N GLY A 96 -13.33 -4.64 7.13
CA GLY A 96 -13.57 -5.37 8.38
C GLY A 96 -12.88 -6.73 8.41
N ASP A 97 -12.97 -7.44 9.53
CA ASP A 97 -12.26 -8.69 9.87
C ASP A 97 -12.69 -9.93 9.04
N ASN A 98 -13.25 -9.73 7.85
CA ASN A 98 -13.57 -10.80 6.91
C ASN A 98 -12.33 -11.12 6.05
N PHE A 99 -11.53 -12.07 6.53
CA PHE A 99 -10.49 -12.78 5.76
C PHE A 99 -10.87 -14.25 5.56
#